data_AF-A0AA47LZA0-F1
#
_entry.id   AF-A0AA47LZA0-F1
#
_cell.length_a   1.000
_cell.length_b   1.000
_cell.length_c   1.000
_cell.angle_alpha   90.00
_cell.angle_beta   90.00
_cell.angle_gamma   90.00
#
_symmetry.space_group_name_H-M   'P 1'
#
loop_
_entity.id
_entity.type
_entity.pdbx_description
1 polymer ?
#
loop_
_entity_poly.entity_id
_entity_poly.type
_entity_poly.pdbx_seq_one_letter_code
_entity_poly.pdbx_strand_id
1 'polypeptide(L)'
;MSKAKVEAAALSNIITANHIDQETVQQWVCDVRQWAVTERVHTPGSTEDLRAEIDNLIVTLLRKKQDLYRLHDSSQVRLRKRRKMTELKGKLRQRVVQYNALVEENGIDVELACSLTDGYILPWEGQDEGNTFRLKRSVFDQSMLLQRLEEEQFILVKEMSQHIRYLLKEIQAVETLRAQTSESIKTGSMYWFFLH
;
A
#
# COMPACT_ATOMS: atom_id res chain seq x y z
N MET A 1 -9.41 -18.07 -3.70
CA MET A 1 -8.31 -17.45 -4.49
C MET A 1 -7.37 -16.73 -3.54
N SER A 2 -6.05 -16.74 -3.76
CA SER A 2 -5.13 -15.95 -2.93
C SER A 2 -5.32 -14.45 -3.19
N LYS A 3 -5.05 -13.61 -2.18
CA LYS A 3 -5.17 -12.15 -2.28
C LYS A 3 -4.38 -11.58 -3.47
N ALA A 4 -3.15 -12.05 -3.67
CA ALA A 4 -2.31 -11.68 -4.80
C ALA A 4 -2.99 -11.95 -6.17
N LYS A 5 -3.69 -13.07 -6.33
CA LYS A 5 -4.43 -13.38 -7.58
C LYS A 5 -5.58 -12.42 -7.83
N VAL A 6 -6.27 -11.99 -6.78
CA VAL A 6 -7.36 -11.01 -6.89
C VAL A 6 -6.80 -9.63 -7.29
N GLU A 7 -5.73 -9.19 -6.65
CA GLU A 7 -5.08 -7.92 -6.97
C GLU A 7 -4.44 -7.93 -8.37
N ALA A 8 -3.97 -9.09 -8.85
CA ALA A 8 -3.38 -9.25 -10.17
C ALA A 8 -4.43 -9.13 -11.27
N ALA A 9 -5.61 -9.75 -11.04
CA ALA A 9 -6.76 -9.57 -11.90
C ALA A 9 -7.23 -8.11 -11.92
N ALA A 10 -7.22 -7.43 -10.77
CA ALA A 10 -7.58 -6.01 -10.69
C ALA A 10 -6.60 -5.13 -11.50
N LEU A 11 -5.28 -5.35 -11.40
CA LEU A 11 -4.29 -4.64 -12.21
C LEU A 11 -4.50 -4.92 -13.71
N SER A 12 -4.67 -6.19 -14.08
CA SER A 12 -4.93 -6.59 -15.47
C SER A 12 -6.17 -5.91 -16.04
N ASN A 13 -7.23 -5.77 -15.24
CA ASN A 13 -8.46 -5.09 -15.65
C ASN A 13 -8.20 -3.60 -15.90
N ILE A 14 -7.44 -2.92 -15.03
CA ILE A 14 -7.11 -1.50 -15.21
C ILE A 14 -6.28 -1.30 -16.48
N ILE A 15 -5.26 -2.13 -16.70
CA ILE A 15 -4.39 -2.07 -17.88
C ILE A 15 -5.21 -2.27 -19.17
N THR A 16 -6.03 -3.32 -19.21
CA THR A 16 -6.83 -3.67 -20.39
C THR A 16 -7.90 -2.61 -20.68
N ALA A 17 -8.58 -2.10 -19.65
CA ALA A 17 -9.64 -1.10 -19.80
C ALA A 17 -9.14 0.26 -20.31
N ASN A 18 -7.86 0.57 -20.09
CA ASN A 18 -7.25 1.85 -20.49
C ASN A 18 -6.28 1.69 -21.66
N HIS A 19 -6.21 0.51 -22.30
CA HIS A 19 -5.31 0.22 -23.41
C HIS A 19 -3.84 0.52 -23.11
N ILE A 20 -3.42 0.28 -21.87
CA ILE A 20 -2.04 0.49 -21.43
C ILE A 20 -1.24 -0.75 -21.77
N ASP A 21 -0.06 -0.58 -22.33
CA ASP A 21 0.90 -1.64 -22.59
C ASP A 21 1.82 -1.87 -21.38
N GLN A 22 2.37 -3.09 -21.28
CA GLN A 22 3.19 -3.48 -20.15
C GLN A 22 4.48 -2.64 -20.04
N GLU A 23 5.04 -2.17 -21.15
CA GLU A 23 6.22 -1.32 -21.17
C GLU A 23 5.93 0.05 -20.52
N THR A 24 4.81 0.68 -20.86
CA THR A 24 4.34 1.90 -20.20
C THR A 24 4.15 1.73 -18.69
N VAL A 25 3.60 0.60 -18.24
CA VAL A 25 3.48 0.30 -16.80
C VAL A 25 4.86 0.27 -16.13
N GLN A 26 5.84 -0.40 -16.75
CA GLN A 26 7.21 -0.46 -16.22
C GLN A 26 7.86 0.93 -16.21
N GLN A 27 7.65 1.72 -17.25
CA GLN A 27 8.17 3.07 -17.33
C GLN A 27 7.63 3.93 -16.18
N TRP A 28 6.32 3.92 -15.92
CA TRP A 28 5.73 4.67 -14.82
C TRP A 28 6.28 4.23 -13.45
N VAL A 29 6.53 2.94 -13.26
CA VAL A 29 7.17 2.44 -12.03
C VAL A 29 8.61 2.95 -11.91
N CYS A 30 9.38 2.96 -12.99
CA CYS A 30 10.74 3.50 -13.02
C CYS A 30 10.75 5.01 -12.74
N ASP A 31 9.87 5.77 -13.38
CA ASP A 31 9.77 7.23 -13.22
C ASP A 31 9.50 7.61 -11.77
N VAL A 32 8.52 6.95 -11.12
CA VAL A 32 8.19 7.23 -9.72
C VAL A 32 9.34 6.85 -8.78
N ARG A 33 10.06 5.76 -9.06
CA ARG A 33 11.24 5.35 -8.27
C ARG A 33 12.39 6.36 -8.41
N GLN A 34 12.69 6.79 -9.62
CA GLN A 34 13.69 7.83 -9.89
C GLN A 34 13.28 9.16 -9.25
N TRP A 35 12.01 9.52 -9.38
CA TRP A 35 11.45 10.68 -8.75
C TRP A 35 11.63 10.66 -7.21
N ALA A 36 11.39 9.52 -6.57
CA ALA A 36 11.51 9.37 -5.12
C ALA A 36 12.95 9.56 -4.59
N VAL A 37 13.96 9.31 -5.43
CA VAL A 37 15.39 9.48 -5.08
C VAL A 37 15.98 10.81 -5.53
N THR A 38 15.24 11.58 -6.34
CA THR A 38 15.70 12.88 -6.85
C THR A 38 15.44 13.96 -5.81
N GLU A 39 16.51 14.66 -5.39
CA GLU A 39 16.39 15.78 -4.46
C GLU A 39 15.69 16.97 -5.16
N ARG A 40 14.55 17.40 -4.61
CA ARG A 40 13.78 18.52 -5.16
C ARG A 40 14.26 19.82 -4.53
N VAL A 41 14.59 20.80 -5.38
CA VAL A 41 14.74 22.20 -4.96
C VAL A 41 13.35 22.74 -4.63
N HIS A 42 13.02 22.80 -3.34
CA HIS A 42 11.76 23.38 -2.88
C HIS A 42 11.87 24.91 -2.84
N THR A 43 10.97 25.59 -3.54
CA THR A 43 10.87 27.05 -3.53
C THR A 43 9.53 27.45 -2.91
N PRO A 44 9.50 27.72 -1.59
CA PRO A 44 8.26 27.95 -0.85
C PRO A 44 7.35 28.98 -1.52
N GLY A 45 6.12 28.57 -1.82
CA GLY A 45 5.09 29.45 -2.35
C GLY A 45 5.10 29.61 -3.87
N SER A 46 5.86 28.78 -4.60
CA SER A 46 5.74 28.69 -6.05
C SER A 46 4.37 28.12 -6.47
N THR A 47 4.02 28.29 -7.74
CA THR A 47 2.83 27.65 -8.30
C THR A 47 2.94 26.12 -8.29
N GLU A 48 4.14 25.54 -8.40
CA GLU A 48 4.34 24.09 -8.26
C GLU A 48 4.08 23.59 -6.84
N ASP A 49 4.48 24.33 -5.82
CA ASP A 49 4.20 23.98 -4.42
C ASP A 49 2.69 23.93 -4.17
N LEU A 50 1.95 24.93 -4.66
CA LEU A 50 0.49 24.95 -4.54
C LEU A 50 -0.17 23.80 -5.31
N ARG A 51 0.31 23.45 -6.51
CA ARG A 51 -0.16 22.28 -7.27
C ARG A 51 0.04 21.00 -6.46
N ALA A 52 1.24 20.78 -5.92
CA ALA A 52 1.56 19.61 -5.12
C ALA A 52 0.70 19.51 -3.84
N GLU A 53 0.44 20.64 -3.17
CA GLU A 53 -0.46 20.67 -2.01
C GLU A 53 -1.91 20.33 -2.37
N ILE A 54 -2.42 20.87 -3.49
CA ILE A 54 -3.77 20.59 -4.00
C ILE A 54 -3.92 19.09 -4.32
N ASP A 55 -2.94 18.51 -5.03
CA ASP A 55 -2.92 17.08 -5.38
C ASP A 55 -2.95 16.21 -4.12
N ASN A 56 -2.10 16.52 -3.14
CA ASN A 56 -2.05 15.80 -1.87
C ASN A 56 -3.36 15.87 -1.08
N LEU A 57 -4.03 17.02 -1.07
CA LEU A 57 -5.32 17.20 -0.41
C LEU A 57 -6.42 16.39 -1.09
N ILE A 58 -6.50 16.43 -2.43
CA ILE A 58 -7.49 15.66 -3.21
C ILE A 58 -7.33 14.16 -2.95
N VAL A 59 -6.10 13.66 -3.04
CA VAL A 59 -5.79 12.25 -2.78
C VAL A 59 -6.19 11.82 -1.37
N THR A 60 -5.85 12.66 -0.39
CA THR A 60 -6.20 12.40 1.02
C THR A 60 -7.71 12.36 1.21
N LEU A 61 -8.44 13.29 0.57
CA LEU A 61 -9.90 13.34 0.62
C LEU A 61 -10.54 12.11 -0.03
N LEU A 62 -10.04 11.65 -1.18
CA LEU A 62 -10.53 10.42 -1.85
C LEU A 62 -10.33 9.19 -0.98
N ARG A 63 -9.15 9.01 -0.38
CA ARG A 63 -8.88 7.92 0.58
C ARG A 63 -9.82 7.99 1.79
N LYS A 64 -10.02 9.18 2.35
CA LYS A 64 -10.94 9.39 3.49
C LYS A 64 -12.40 9.16 3.11
N LYS A 65 -12.81 9.42 1.86
CA LYS A 65 -14.17 9.17 1.34
C LYS A 65 -14.44 7.67 1.31
N GLN A 66 -13.48 6.87 0.87
CA GLN A 66 -13.55 5.42 0.91
C GLN A 66 -13.60 4.90 2.37
N ASP A 67 -12.80 5.48 3.26
CA ASP A 67 -12.77 5.10 4.69
C ASP A 67 -14.02 5.48 5.50
N LEU A 68 -14.86 6.42 5.01
CA LEU A 68 -16.02 6.96 5.73
C LEU A 68 -17.14 5.93 5.94
N TYR A 69 -17.22 4.89 5.11
CA TYR A 69 -18.31 3.91 5.10
C TYR A 69 -17.85 2.49 5.47
N ARG A 70 -16.80 2.36 6.29
CA ARG A 70 -16.44 1.06 6.87
C ARG A 70 -17.58 0.56 7.79
N LEU A 71 -18.00 -0.69 7.56
CA LEU A 71 -19.21 -1.31 8.13
C LEU A 71 -19.27 -1.33 9.68
N HIS A 72 -18.14 -1.23 10.38
CA HIS A 72 -18.06 -1.42 11.83
C HIS A 72 -17.72 -0.14 12.63
N ASP A 73 -17.78 1.04 12.03
CA ASP A 73 -17.54 2.27 12.80
C ASP A 73 -18.66 2.54 13.81
N SER A 74 -18.34 3.16 14.95
CA SER A 74 -19.34 3.77 15.82
C SER A 74 -19.84 5.11 15.25
N SER A 75 -20.98 5.60 15.74
CA SER A 75 -21.50 6.93 15.36
C SER A 75 -20.52 8.06 15.67
N GLN A 76 -19.82 7.99 16.82
CA GLN A 76 -18.80 8.95 17.22
C GLN A 76 -17.59 8.92 16.27
N VAL A 77 -17.14 7.73 15.87
CA VAL A 77 -16.03 7.59 14.91
C VAL A 77 -16.42 8.16 13.56
N ARG A 78 -17.63 7.86 13.06
CA ARG A 78 -18.14 8.45 11.82
C ARG A 78 -18.21 9.98 11.88
N LEU A 79 -18.65 10.54 13.01
CA LEU A 79 -18.69 11.99 13.20
C LEU A 79 -17.29 12.62 13.15
N ARG A 80 -16.30 12.01 13.82
CA ARG A 80 -14.90 12.47 13.77
C ARG A 80 -14.35 12.42 12.33
N LYS A 81 -14.62 11.34 11.59
CA LYS A 81 -14.24 11.21 10.17
C LYS A 81 -14.88 12.32 9.32
N ARG A 82 -16.18 12.59 9.50
CA ARG A 82 -16.90 13.67 8.79
C ARG A 82 -16.36 15.06 9.11
N ARG A 83 -16.03 15.34 10.37
CA ARG A 83 -15.39 16.61 10.78
C ARG A 83 -14.05 16.78 10.08
N LYS A 84 -13.20 15.75 10.10
CA LYS A 84 -11.89 15.79 9.42
C LYS A 84 -12.03 15.98 7.91
N MET A 85 -13.01 15.32 7.29
CA MET A 85 -13.35 15.50 5.88
C MET A 85 -13.71 16.95 5.57
N THR A 86 -14.52 17.58 6.42
CA THR A 86 -14.94 18.99 6.24
C THR A 86 -13.76 19.95 6.37
N GLU A 87 -12.87 19.72 7.34
CA GLU A 87 -11.63 20.50 7.52
C GLU A 87 -10.73 20.41 6.28
N LEU A 88 -10.51 19.19 5.76
CA LEU A 88 -9.70 18.98 4.57
C LEU A 88 -10.30 19.63 3.32
N LYS A 89 -11.63 19.58 3.15
CA LYS A 89 -12.31 20.30 2.07
C LYS A 89 -12.13 21.81 2.19
N GLY A 90 -12.21 22.37 3.40
CA GLY A 90 -11.94 23.78 3.64
C GLY A 90 -10.51 24.18 3.25
N LYS A 91 -9.53 23.36 3.63
CA LYS A 91 -8.12 23.56 3.22
C LYS A 91 -7.93 23.50 1.72
N LEU A 92 -8.56 22.54 1.05
CA LEU A 92 -8.51 22.42 -0.42
C LEU A 92 -9.07 23.68 -1.08
N ARG A 93 -10.24 24.16 -0.65
CA ARG A 93 -10.84 25.42 -1.14
C ARG A 93 -9.86 26.58 -1.03
N GLN A 94 -9.24 26.73 0.14
CA GLN A 94 -8.28 27.81 0.38
C GLN A 94 -7.08 27.74 -0.58
N ARG A 95 -6.50 26.55 -0.78
CA ARG A 95 -5.34 26.39 -1.68
C ARG A 95 -5.70 26.59 -3.14
N VAL A 96 -6.88 26.12 -3.57
CA VAL A 96 -7.37 26.36 -4.93
C VAL A 96 -7.58 27.85 -5.20
N VAL A 97 -8.14 28.60 -4.24
CA VAL A 97 -8.29 30.06 -4.37
C VAL A 97 -6.93 30.75 -4.47
N GLN A 98 -5.95 30.33 -3.65
CA GLN A 98 -4.58 30.86 -3.73
C GLN A 98 -3.92 30.57 -5.09
N TYR A 99 -4.10 29.36 -5.61
CA TYR A 99 -3.60 28.99 -6.93
C TYR A 99 -4.24 29.83 -8.04
N ASN A 100 -5.57 29.94 -8.04
CA ASN A 100 -6.30 30.73 -9.04
C ASN A 100 -5.96 32.22 -9.01
N ALA A 101 -5.55 32.76 -7.86
CA ALA A 101 -5.11 34.15 -7.76
C ALA A 101 -3.73 34.40 -8.42
N LEU A 102 -2.93 33.35 -8.63
CA LEU A 102 -1.59 33.42 -9.23
C LEU A 102 -1.57 33.06 -10.72
N VAL A 103 -2.68 32.53 -11.25
CA VAL A 103 -2.76 32.01 -12.61
C VAL A 103 -3.75 32.84 -13.41
N GLU A 104 -3.29 33.40 -14.53
CA GLU A 104 -4.10 34.29 -15.38
C GLU A 104 -5.09 33.53 -16.28
N GLU A 105 -4.80 32.26 -16.62
CA GLU A 105 -5.59 31.44 -17.55
C GLU A 105 -5.64 29.96 -17.08
N ASN A 106 -6.77 29.25 -17.28
CA ASN A 106 -7.00 27.88 -16.79
C ASN A 106 -7.16 27.73 -15.26
N GLY A 107 -7.88 28.67 -14.63
CA GLY A 107 -8.28 28.56 -13.22
C GLY A 107 -9.11 27.30 -12.94
N ILE A 108 -8.95 26.77 -11.73
CA ILE A 108 -9.67 25.59 -11.25
C ILE A 108 -11.07 26.03 -10.79
N ASP A 109 -12.10 25.27 -11.16
CA ASP A 109 -13.42 25.44 -10.54
C ASP A 109 -13.34 24.96 -9.07
N VAL A 110 -13.45 25.92 -8.15
CA VAL A 110 -13.33 25.69 -6.71
C VAL A 110 -14.38 24.70 -6.21
N GLU A 111 -15.62 24.79 -6.68
CA GLU A 111 -16.71 23.93 -6.23
C GLU A 111 -16.55 22.52 -6.80
N LEU A 112 -16.20 22.42 -8.08
CA LEU A 112 -16.01 21.14 -8.74
C LEU A 112 -14.80 20.38 -8.15
N ALA A 113 -13.67 21.05 -7.92
CA ALA A 113 -12.51 20.46 -7.26
C ALA A 113 -12.82 19.94 -5.85
N CYS A 114 -13.69 20.66 -5.11
CA CYS A 114 -14.05 20.31 -3.73
C CYS A 114 -15.21 19.31 -3.61
N SER A 115 -15.91 19.05 -4.72
CA SER A 115 -17.00 18.08 -4.79
C SER A 115 -16.51 16.62 -4.68
N LEU A 116 -15.22 16.36 -4.92
CA LEU A 116 -14.62 15.00 -4.93
C LEU A 116 -15.32 14.06 -5.92
N THR A 117 -15.80 14.60 -7.04
CA THR A 117 -16.25 13.79 -8.18
C THR A 117 -15.03 13.08 -8.76
N ASP A 118 -15.13 11.76 -8.92
CA ASP A 118 -14.01 10.92 -9.39
C ASP A 118 -13.50 11.29 -10.79
N GLY A 119 -14.30 12.04 -11.58
CA GLY A 119 -13.97 12.49 -12.92
C GLY A 119 -13.46 13.93 -13.08
N TYR A 120 -13.21 14.69 -11.99
CA TYR A 120 -12.62 16.03 -12.16
C TYR A 120 -11.12 15.92 -12.44
N ILE A 121 -10.70 16.41 -13.61
CA ILE A 121 -9.31 16.44 -14.07
C ILE A 121 -8.77 17.85 -13.83
N LEU A 122 -7.66 17.96 -13.12
CA LEU A 122 -7.01 19.26 -12.88
C LEU A 122 -6.35 19.78 -14.16
N PRO A 123 -6.19 21.11 -14.30
CA PRO A 123 -5.61 21.71 -15.50
C PRO A 123 -4.23 21.15 -15.89
N TRP A 124 -3.41 20.78 -14.89
CA TRP A 124 -2.08 20.18 -15.10
C TRP A 124 -2.10 18.64 -15.21
N GLU A 125 -3.20 17.97 -14.92
CA GLU A 125 -3.33 16.51 -15.09
C GLU A 125 -3.59 16.12 -16.56
N GLY A 126 -4.03 17.05 -17.40
CA GLY A 126 -4.35 16.81 -18.81
C GLY A 126 -3.27 17.21 -19.82
N GLN A 127 -2.11 17.69 -19.36
CA GLN A 127 -1.08 18.24 -20.26
C GLN A 127 -0.14 17.20 -20.87
N ASP A 128 -0.07 15.98 -20.34
CA ASP A 128 0.79 14.91 -20.88
C ASP A 128 -0.02 13.67 -21.33
N GLU A 129 0.15 13.31 -22.62
CA GLU A 129 0.06 11.94 -23.15
C GLU A 129 -1.28 11.18 -22.99
N GLY A 130 -2.40 11.87 -22.75
CA GLY A 130 -3.74 11.27 -22.72
C GLY A 130 -4.06 10.39 -21.49
N ASN A 131 -3.06 10.08 -20.66
CA ASN A 131 -3.21 9.30 -19.44
C ASN A 131 -3.19 10.21 -18.21
N THR A 132 -4.33 10.32 -17.52
CA THR A 132 -4.43 11.16 -16.31
C THR A 132 -3.45 10.71 -15.21
N PHE A 133 -2.93 11.66 -14.44
CA PHE A 133 -2.10 11.39 -13.27
C PHE A 133 -2.74 10.36 -12.32
N ARG A 134 -4.07 10.43 -12.14
CA ARG A 134 -4.83 9.49 -11.31
C ARG A 134 -4.76 8.06 -11.82
N LEU A 135 -4.83 7.86 -13.14
CA LEU A 135 -4.65 6.56 -13.77
C LEU A 135 -3.23 6.05 -13.58
N LYS A 136 -2.21 6.88 -13.90
CA LYS A 136 -0.78 6.54 -13.69
C LYS A 136 -0.54 6.09 -12.24
N ARG A 137 -1.06 6.86 -11.28
CA ARG A 137 -1.00 6.54 -9.85
C ARG A 137 -1.73 5.25 -9.49
N SER A 138 -2.95 5.03 -9.99
CA SER A 138 -3.72 3.82 -9.66
C SER A 138 -2.99 2.56 -10.14
N VAL A 139 -2.40 2.62 -11.34
CA VAL A 139 -1.60 1.54 -11.90
C VAL A 139 -0.32 1.31 -11.07
N PHE A 140 0.36 2.39 -10.68
CA PHE A 140 1.53 2.32 -9.81
C PHE A 140 1.21 1.72 -8.43
N ASP A 141 0.23 2.30 -7.71
CA ASP A 141 -0.17 1.86 -6.37
C ASP A 141 -0.56 0.36 -6.38
N GLN A 142 -1.28 -0.09 -7.40
CA GLN A 142 -1.68 -1.48 -7.58
C GLN A 142 -0.48 -2.39 -7.90
N SER A 143 0.45 -1.94 -8.76
CA SER A 143 1.68 -2.68 -9.08
C SER A 143 2.56 -2.86 -7.84
N MET A 144 2.71 -1.81 -7.03
CA MET A 144 3.46 -1.87 -5.78
C MET A 144 2.79 -2.76 -4.73
N LEU A 145 1.45 -2.75 -4.63
CA LEU A 145 0.71 -3.66 -3.76
C LEU A 145 0.97 -5.12 -4.14
N LEU A 146 0.98 -5.43 -5.43
CA LEU A 146 1.26 -6.78 -5.92
C LEU A 146 2.67 -7.24 -5.59
N GLN A 147 3.68 -6.42 -5.88
CA GLN A 147 5.08 -6.72 -5.53
C GLN A 147 5.21 -7.01 -4.02
N ARG A 148 4.59 -6.18 -3.18
CA ARG A 148 4.61 -6.38 -1.73
C ARG A 148 3.94 -7.68 -1.31
N LEU A 149 2.81 -8.06 -1.91
CA LEU A 149 2.13 -9.31 -1.59
C LEU A 149 2.95 -10.54 -2.01
N GLU A 150 3.65 -10.45 -3.15
CA GLU A 150 4.56 -11.51 -3.61
C GLU A 150 5.77 -11.65 -2.69
N GLU A 151 6.35 -10.54 -2.24
CA GLU A 151 7.42 -10.50 -1.25
C GLU A 151 6.97 -11.09 0.10
N GLU A 152 5.81 -10.67 0.62
CA GLU A 152 5.23 -11.19 1.86
C GLU A 152 4.98 -12.71 1.76
N GLN A 153 4.46 -13.18 0.62
CA GLN A 153 4.29 -14.63 0.39
C GLN A 153 5.63 -15.37 0.41
N PHE A 154 6.65 -14.83 -0.24
CA PHE A 154 7.99 -15.43 -0.26
C PHE A 154 8.60 -15.51 1.15
N ILE A 155 8.51 -14.43 1.92
CA ILE A 155 8.99 -14.36 3.31
C ILE A 155 8.27 -15.41 4.17
N LEU A 156 6.94 -15.49 4.09
CA LEU A 156 6.15 -16.46 4.85
C LEU A 156 6.55 -17.90 4.55
N VAL A 157 6.70 -18.26 3.27
CA VAL A 157 7.12 -19.62 2.88
C VAL A 157 8.52 -19.93 3.43
N LYS A 158 9.43 -18.96 3.40
CA LYS A 158 10.78 -19.10 3.95
C LYS A 158 10.76 -19.33 5.46
N GLU A 159 9.99 -18.53 6.20
CA GLU A 159 9.83 -18.65 7.65
C GLU A 159 9.17 -19.97 8.04
N MET A 160 8.09 -20.36 7.38
CA MET A 160 7.43 -21.66 7.60
C MET A 160 8.40 -22.82 7.36
N SER A 161 9.20 -22.76 6.29
CA SER A 161 10.22 -23.78 5.99
C SER A 161 11.34 -23.82 7.04
N GLN A 162 11.70 -22.68 7.63
CA GLN A 162 12.64 -22.63 8.74
C GLN A 162 12.04 -23.23 10.01
N HIS A 163 10.78 -22.90 10.34
CA HIS A 163 10.07 -23.46 11.49
C HIS A 163 9.90 -24.98 11.38
N ILE A 164 9.54 -25.50 10.21
CA ILE A 164 9.45 -26.96 9.99
C ILE A 164 10.80 -27.63 10.24
N ARG A 165 11.89 -27.08 9.69
CA ARG A 165 13.24 -27.62 9.92
C ARG A 165 13.65 -27.58 11.39
N TYR A 166 13.31 -26.51 12.09
CA TYR A 166 13.55 -26.39 13.52
C TYR A 166 12.80 -27.47 14.30
N LEU A 167 11.50 -27.63 14.06
CA LEU A 167 10.68 -28.65 14.72
C LEU A 167 11.18 -30.07 14.46
N LEU A 168 11.61 -30.38 13.22
CA LEU A 168 12.21 -31.68 12.89
C LEU A 168 13.49 -31.95 13.69
N LYS A 169 14.32 -30.93 13.91
CA LYS A 169 15.53 -31.04 14.74
C LYS A 169 15.19 -31.29 16.22
N GLU A 170 14.18 -30.60 16.75
CA GLU A 170 13.73 -30.81 18.13
C GLU A 170 13.14 -32.22 18.32
N ILE A 171 12.37 -32.73 17.35
CA ILE A 171 11.86 -34.11 17.38
C ILE A 171 13.02 -35.11 17.46
N GLN A 172 14.05 -34.95 16.61
CA GLN A 172 15.24 -35.81 16.64
C GLN A 172 15.98 -35.74 17.98
N ALA A 173 16.06 -34.56 18.59
CA ALA A 173 16.68 -34.39 19.91
C ALA A 173 15.88 -35.15 20.99
N VAL A 174 14.54 -35.04 20.98
CA VAL A 174 13.67 -35.78 21.89
C VAL A 174 13.80 -37.29 21.69
N GLU A 175 13.84 -37.78 20.45
CA GLU A 175 14.03 -39.20 20.15
C GLU A 175 15.38 -39.72 20.66
N THR A 176 16.44 -38.93 20.50
CA THR A 176 17.78 -39.26 21.00
C THR A 176 17.79 -39.35 22.53
N LEU A 177 17.20 -38.37 23.22
CA LEU A 177 17.07 -38.39 24.69
C LEU A 177 16.24 -39.58 25.17
N ARG A 178 15.16 -39.92 24.46
CA ARG A 178 14.33 -41.09 24.78
C ARG A 178 15.13 -42.39 24.66
N ALA A 179 15.94 -42.54 23.61
CA ALA A 179 16.78 -43.71 23.41
C ALA A 179 17.81 -43.86 24.56
N GLN A 180 18.52 -42.78 24.89
CA GLN A 180 19.49 -42.73 25.99
C GLN A 180 18.85 -43.07 27.35
N THR A 181 17.64 -42.56 27.61
CA THR A 181 16.90 -42.85 28.85
C THR A 181 16.50 -44.32 28.92
N SER A 182 16.04 -44.90 27.80
CA SER A 182 15.68 -46.32 27.71
C SER A 182 16.88 -47.23 27.98
N GLU A 183 18.05 -46.91 27.41
CA GLU A 183 19.29 -47.64 27.69
C GLU A 183 19.75 -47.51 29.14
N SER A 184 19.64 -46.31 29.72
CA SER A 184 19.96 -46.06 31.14
C SER A 184 19.07 -46.86 32.09
N ILE A 185 17.78 -47.00 31.77
CA ILE A 185 16.85 -47.83 32.57
C ILE A 185 17.22 -49.31 32.48
N LYS A 186 17.54 -49.83 31.28
CA LYS A 186 17.96 -51.22 31.10
C LYS A 186 19.23 -51.56 31.86
N THR A 187 20.24 -50.69 31.76
CA THR A 187 21.52 -50.86 32.44
C THR A 187 21.37 -50.73 33.97
N GLY A 188 20.64 -49.73 34.45
CA GLY A 188 20.35 -49.57 35.89
C GLY A 188 19.54 -50.74 36.48
N SER A 189 18.60 -51.31 35.72
CA SER A 189 17.87 -52.52 36.12
C SER A 189 18.80 -53.74 36.21
N MET A 190 19.76 -53.87 35.29
CA MET A 190 20.77 -54.94 35.34
C MET A 190 21.65 -54.84 36.60
N TYR A 191 22.10 -53.64 36.98
CA TYR A 191 22.89 -53.46 38.20
C TYR A 191 22.12 -53.84 39.48
N TRP A 192 20.79 -53.60 39.52
CA TRP A 192 19.94 -54.01 40.65
C TRP A 192 19.81 -55.54 40.77
N PHE A 193 19.73 -56.26 39.64
CA PHE A 193 19.67 -57.73 39.62
C PHE A 193 20.98 -58.41 40.03
N PHE A 194 22.13 -57.75 39.90
CA PHE A 194 23.43 -58.30 40.32
C PHE A 194 23.79 -57.97 41.77
N LEU A 195 23.03 -57.11 42.44
CA LEU A 195 23.25 -56.66 43.82
C LEU A 195 22.28 -57.27 44.85
N HIS A 196 21.42 -58.22 44.45
CA HIS A 196 20.58 -59.07 45.30
C HIS A 196 20.73 -60.52 44.86
#